data_AF-A0A4R0P3W5-F1
#
_entry.id   AF-A0A4R0P3W5-F1
#
_cell.length_a   1.000
_cell.length_b   1.000
_cell.length_c   1.000
_cell.angle_alpha   90.00
_cell.angle_beta   90.00
_cell.angle_gamma   90.00
#
_symmetry.space_group_name_H-M   'P 1'
#
loop_
_entity.id
_entity.type
_entity.pdbx_description
1 polymer ?
#
loop_
_entity_poly.entity_id
_entity_poly.type
_entity_poly.pdbx_seq_one_letter_code
_entity_poly.pdbx_strand_id
1 'polypeptide(L)'
;MKHILLIILTTFALTTYGQDKYNYVSFNKLTEVEGTGYVIARIENWGKTEGFKNRYLLFIDTKNGQTNQVDFPNEGYFRKLNK
;
A
#
# COMPACT_ATOMS: atom_id res chain seq x y z
N MET A 1 41.49 2.58 -14.75
CA MET A 1 40.58 3.45 -13.95
C MET A 1 39.16 3.50 -14.52
N LYS A 2 38.96 3.68 -15.84
CA LYS A 2 37.62 3.73 -16.47
C LYS A 2 36.75 2.49 -16.21
N HIS A 3 37.34 1.28 -16.24
CA HIS A 3 36.59 0.04 -15.96
C HIS A 3 36.12 -0.09 -14.50
N ILE A 4 36.92 0.40 -13.55
CA ILE A 4 36.55 0.39 -12.12
C ILE A 4 35.36 1.32 -11.88
N LEU A 5 35.38 2.51 -12.48
CA LEU A 5 34.25 3.44 -12.43
C LEU A 5 32.97 2.81 -13.00
N LEU A 6 33.10 2.08 -14.10
CA LEU A 6 31.98 1.38 -14.75
C LEU A 6 31.39 0.29 -13.84
N ILE A 7 32.24 -0.50 -13.17
CA ILE A 7 31.80 -1.52 -12.20
C ILE A 7 31.10 -0.89 -10.99
N ILE A 8 31.60 0.25 -10.49
CA ILE A 8 30.98 0.95 -9.37
C ILE A 8 29.59 1.45 -9.78
N LEU A 9 29.47 2.11 -10.94
CA LEU A 9 28.20 2.63 -11.44
C LEU A 9 27.17 1.52 -11.69
N THR A 10 27.58 0.39 -12.28
CA THR A 10 26.66 -0.73 -12.52
C THR A 10 26.22 -1.40 -11.22
N THR A 11 27.11 -1.55 -10.25
CA THR A 11 26.76 -2.09 -8.92
C THR A 11 25.81 -1.16 -8.16
N PHE A 12 26.03 0.15 -8.23
CA PHE A 12 25.10 1.14 -7.67
C PHE A 12 23.73 1.08 -8.34
N ALA A 13 23.67 1.01 -9.68
CA ALA A 13 22.40 0.87 -10.39
C ALA A 13 21.66 -0.43 -9.99
N LEU A 14 22.37 -1.58 -9.98
CA LEU A 14 21.77 -2.86 -9.59
C LEU A 14 21.17 -2.84 -8.18
N THR A 15 21.88 -2.22 -7.24
CA THR A 15 21.39 -2.11 -5.86
C THR A 15 20.22 -1.15 -5.72
N THR A 16 20.20 0.00 -6.40
CA THR A 16 19.07 0.94 -6.35
C THR A 16 17.80 0.35 -6.98
N TYR A 17 17.90 -0.25 -8.17
CA TYR A 17 16.76 -0.92 -8.81
C TYR A 17 16.28 -2.15 -8.03
N GLY A 18 17.18 -2.88 -7.38
CA GLY A 18 16.82 -4.02 -6.52
C GLY A 18 16.09 -3.61 -5.23
N GLN A 19 16.25 -2.37 -4.78
CA GLN A 19 15.55 -1.85 -3.59
C GLN A 19 14.11 -1.39 -3.86
N ASP A 20 13.69 -1.24 -5.12
CA ASP A 20 12.31 -0.81 -5.46
C ASP A 20 11.25 -1.91 -5.23
N LYS A 21 11.68 -3.06 -4.70
CA LYS A 21 10.79 -4.15 -4.37
C LYS A 21 10.17 -3.92 -2.98
N TYR A 22 8.84 -3.92 -3.00
CA TYR A 22 7.89 -4.08 -1.90
C TYR A 22 7.23 -2.81 -1.32
N ASN A 23 6.47 -2.10 -2.15
CA ASN A 23 5.19 -1.59 -1.67
C ASN A 23 4.27 -2.79 -1.44
N TYR A 24 4.26 -3.33 -0.22
CA TYR A 24 3.34 -4.41 0.14
C TYR A 24 1.94 -3.83 0.24
N VAL A 25 1.17 -3.89 -0.86
CA VAL A 25 -0.27 -3.62 -0.85
C VAL A 25 -0.95 -4.82 -0.20
N SER A 26 -1.16 -4.75 1.11
CA SER A 26 -1.92 -5.77 1.82
C SER A 26 -3.41 -5.45 1.70
N PHE A 27 -4.14 -6.26 0.93
CA PHE A 27 -5.60 -6.27 0.96
C PHE A 27 -6.06 -7.05 2.18
N ASN A 28 -6.28 -6.35 3.27
CA ASN A 28 -6.76 -6.98 4.49
C ASN A 28 -8.29 -7.10 4.41
N LYS A 29 -8.74 -8.35 4.24
CA LYS A 29 -10.08 -8.88 4.53
C LYS A 29 -11.26 -7.99 4.07
N LEU A 30 -11.89 -8.40 2.97
CA LEU A 30 -13.16 -7.82 2.53
C LEU A 30 -14.20 -7.93 3.65
N THR A 31 -14.76 -6.80 4.03
CA THR A 31 -15.79 -6.70 5.07
C THR A 31 -17.04 -6.10 4.46
N GLU A 32 -18.15 -6.84 4.49
CA GLU A 32 -19.44 -6.33 4.04
C GLU A 32 -19.92 -5.21 4.96
N VAL A 33 -20.49 -4.16 4.37
CA VAL A 33 -21.14 -3.08 5.10
C VAL A 33 -22.62 -3.39 5.17
N GLU A 34 -23.05 -3.90 6.32
CA GLU A 34 -24.43 -4.35 6.56
C GLU A 34 -25.46 -3.30 6.13
N GLY A 35 -26.48 -3.75 5.39
CA GLY A 35 -27.55 -2.89 4.89
C GLY A 35 -27.18 -2.05 3.66
N THR A 36 -26.00 -2.25 3.07
CA THR A 36 -25.56 -1.54 1.85
C THR A 36 -25.03 -2.50 0.78
N GLY A 37 -24.93 -2.03 -0.46
CA GLY A 37 -24.30 -2.77 -1.56
C GLY A 37 -22.77 -2.60 -1.63
N TYR A 38 -22.10 -2.41 -0.50
CA TYR A 38 -20.66 -2.14 -0.47
C TYR A 38 -19.89 -3.17 0.36
N VAL A 39 -18.67 -3.47 -0.10
CA VAL A 39 -17.66 -4.16 0.70
C VAL A 39 -16.46 -3.23 0.89
N ILE A 40 -15.87 -3.24 2.07
CA ILE A 40 -14.68 -2.47 2.41
C ILE A 40 -13.45 -3.37 2.36
N ALA A 41 -12.41 -2.93 1.65
CA ALA A 41 -11.07 -3.47 1.75
C ALA A 41 -10.16 -2.49 2.48
N ARG A 42 -9.41 -2.98 3.48
CA ARG A 42 -8.31 -2.21 4.05
C ARG A 42 -7.09 -2.40 3.16
N ILE A 43 -6.50 -1.29 2.74
CA ILE A 43 -5.24 -1.32 2.00
C ILE A 43 -4.19 -0.57 2.81
N GLU A 44 -3.09 -1.28 3.04
CA GLU A 44 -1.92 -0.69 3.66
C GLU A 44 -0.80 -0.72 2.64
N ASN A 45 -0.14 0.42 2.46
CA ASN A 45 1.10 0.49 1.71
C ASN A 45 2.24 0.79 2.68
N TRP A 46 3.17 -0.15 2.80
CA TRP A 46 4.32 -0.03 3.68
C TRP A 46 5.54 0.32 2.85
N GLY A 47 5.94 1.59 2.88
CA GLY A 47 7.21 2.04 2.31
C GLY A 47 8.39 1.79 3.27
N LYS A 48 9.60 1.70 2.72
CA LYS A 48 10.86 1.57 3.48
C LYS A 48 11.24 2.85 4.25
N THR A 49 10.66 3.99 3.88
CA THR A 49 10.89 5.27 4.55
C THR A 49 9.93 5.43 5.73
N GLU A 50 10.47 5.70 6.92
CA GLU A 50 9.65 6.06 8.09
C GLU A 50 8.70 7.22 7.74
N GLY A 51 7.41 7.04 8.05
CA GLY A 51 6.37 8.03 7.74
C GLY A 51 5.55 7.75 6.47
N PHE A 52 6.00 6.89 5.55
CA PHE A 52 5.22 6.47 4.36
C PHE A 52 4.39 5.20 4.63
N LYS A 53 3.54 5.25 5.67
CA LYS A 53 2.52 4.23 5.92
C LYS A 53 1.16 4.75 5.45
N ASN A 54 0.94 4.75 4.15
CA ASN A 54 -0.37 5.15 3.61
C ASN A 54 -1.36 4.04 3.88
N ARG A 55 -2.40 4.35 4.65
CA ARG A 55 -3.50 3.45 4.94
C ARG A 55 -4.77 4.06 4.38
N TYR A 56 -5.51 3.29 3.62
CA TYR A 56 -6.75 3.72 3.02
C TYR A 56 -7.79 2.62 3.12
N LEU A 57 -9.06 3.04 3.16
CA LEU A 57 -10.21 2.14 3.03
C LEU A 57 -10.73 2.28 1.62
N LEU A 58 -10.85 1.16 0.93
CA LEU A 58 -11.45 1.08 -0.40
C LEU A 58 -12.88 0.57 -0.24
N PHE A 59 -13.85 1.41 -0.58
CA PHE A 59 -15.25 1.01 -0.68
C PHE A 59 -15.50 0.51 -2.09
N ILE A 60 -15.95 -0.73 -2.22
CA ILE A 60 -16.19 -1.39 -3.50
C ILE A 60 -17.70 -1.63 -3.62
N ASP A 61 -18.32 -1.05 -4.63
CA ASP A 61 -19.71 -1.30 -4.98
C ASP A 61 -19.84 -2.74 -5.53
N THR A 62 -20.66 -3.57 -4.88
CA THR A 62 -20.80 -4.98 -5.25
C THR A 62 -21.58 -5.20 -6.55
N LYS A 63 -22.30 -4.18 -7.03
CA LYS A 63 -23.12 -4.27 -8.25
C LYS A 63 -22.31 -4.02 -9.51
N ASN A 64 -21.34 -3.10 -9.45
CA ASN A 64 -20.60 -2.63 -10.62
C ASN A 64 -19.07 -2.63 -10.44
N GLY A 65 -18.57 -2.94 -9.24
CA GLY A 65 -17.14 -2.96 -8.93
C GLY A 65 -16.48 -1.59 -8.86
N GLN A 66 -17.24 -0.48 -8.92
CA GLN A 66 -16.68 0.86 -8.74
C GLN A 66 -16.07 1.00 -7.35
N THR A 67 -14.95 1.70 -7.30
CA THR A 67 -14.19 1.85 -6.06
C THR A 67 -14.13 3.31 -5.66
N ASN A 68 -14.27 3.56 -4.36
CA ASN A 68 -14.04 4.87 -3.76
C ASN A 68 -13.00 4.73 -2.65
N GLN A 69 -11.91 5.47 -2.76
CA GLN A 69 -10.79 5.43 -1.83
C GLN A 69 -10.93 6.56 -0.81
N VAL A 70 -10.85 6.21 0.47
CA VAL A 70 -10.79 7.18 1.57
C VAL A 70 -9.42 7.08 2.23
N ASP A 71 -8.66 8.17 2.12
CA ASP A 71 -7.32 8.29 2.68
C ASP A 71 -7.37 8.65 4.16
N PHE A 72 -6.49 8.02 4.95
CA PHE A 72 -6.34 8.31 6.38
C PHE A 72 -4.93 8.82 6.69
N PRO A 73 -4.78 9.75 7.64
CA PRO A 73 -3.48 10.27 8.04
C PRO A 73 -2.57 9.17 8.62
N ASN A 74 -1.26 9.34 8.42
CA ASN A 74 -0.24 8.33 8.70
C ASN A 74 -0.06 8.02 10.20
N GLU A 75 -0.66 8.81 11.09
CA GLU A 75 -0.56 8.66 12.55
C GLU A 75 -1.74 7.90 13.20
N GLY A 76 -2.79 7.55 12.44
CA GLY A 76 -3.96 6.84 12.97
C GLY A 76 -3.84 5.30 12.99
N TYR A 77 -4.78 4.61 13.63
CA TYR A 77 -4.95 3.15 13.44
C TYR A 77 -6.44 2.81 13.33
N PHE A 78 -6.77 1.83 12.49
CA PHE A 78 -8.14 1.32 12.42
C PHE A 78 -8.40 0.42 13.62
N ARG A 79 -9.40 0.78 14.42
CA ARG A 79 -9.90 -0.06 15.52
C ARG A 79 -11.26 -0.60 15.13
N LYS A 80 -11.42 -1.93 15.15
CA LYS A 80 -12.75 -2.54 15.09
C LYS A 80 -13.44 -2.29 16.42
N LEU A 81 -14.59 -1.61 16.39
CA LEU A 81 -15.50 -1.54 17.52
C LEU A 81 -16.42 -2.76 17.43
N ASN A 82 -16.33 -3.67 18.38
CA ASN A 82 -17.32 -4.74 18.52
C ASN A 82 -18.42 -4.21 19.44
N LYS A 83 -19.68 -4.35 19.01
CA LYS A 83 -20.85 -4.04 19.82
C LYS A 83 -21.37 -5.32 20.47
#